data_AF-A0A8J5FSW7-F1
#
_entry.id   AF-A0A8J5FSW7-F1
#
_cell.length_a   1.000
_cell.length_b   1.000
_cell.length_c   1.000
_cell.angle_alpha   90.00
_cell.angle_beta   90.00
_cell.angle_gamma   90.00
#
_symmetry.space_group_name_H-M   'P 1'
#
loop_
_entity.id
_entity.type
_entity.pdbx_description
1 polymer ?
#
loop_
_entity_poly.entity_id
_entity_poly.type
_entity_poly.pdbx_seq_one_letter_code
_entity_poly.pdbx_strand_id
1 'polypeptide(L)'
;MEATGSKSVFDAFKLDRFDGTNFTRWKDKLFFLLTELGVAYLLLHDLPPIPEPTDKDTDEIKATRKKREEDEVRCRGYILNALTDRLYDLFRSIKSPQEIWNALENKYTSEK
;
A
#
# COMPACT_ATOMS: atom_id res chain seq x y z
N MET A 1 -7.82 -13.22 32.53
CA MET A 1 -7.30 -13.56 31.18
C MET A 1 -7.16 -12.24 30.44
N GLU A 2 -5.98 -11.64 30.46
CA GLU A 2 -5.69 -10.53 29.56
C GLU A 2 -5.52 -11.12 28.17
N ALA A 3 -6.38 -10.72 27.24
CA ALA A 3 -6.15 -11.00 25.83
C ALA A 3 -4.88 -10.23 25.44
N THR A 4 -3.78 -10.95 25.23
CA THR A 4 -2.57 -10.41 24.62
C THR A 4 -2.98 -9.82 23.28
N GLY A 5 -3.16 -8.50 23.24
CA GLY A 5 -3.50 -7.80 22.01
C GLY A 5 -2.40 -8.10 20.99
N SER A 6 -2.75 -8.76 19.90
CA SER A 6 -1.84 -8.96 18.78
C SER A 6 -1.29 -7.58 18.38
N LYS A 7 0.01 -7.37 18.59
CA LYS A 7 0.69 -6.16 18.13
C LYS A 7 0.42 -6.01 16.64
N SER A 8 -0.07 -4.85 16.23
CA SER A 8 -0.25 -4.54 14.83
C SER A 8 1.10 -4.56 14.13
N VAL A 9 1.13 -4.94 12.84
CA VAL A 9 2.35 -4.83 12.03
C VAL A 9 2.90 -3.39 12.05
N PHE A 10 2.03 -2.40 12.16
CA PHE A 10 2.42 -0.99 12.29
C PHE A 10 3.15 -0.69 13.62
N ASP A 11 2.77 -1.36 14.71
CA ASP A 11 3.40 -1.20 16.03
C ASP A 11 4.84 -1.76 16.03
N ALA A 12 5.05 -2.88 15.34
CA ALA A 12 6.38 -3.48 15.20
C ALA A 12 7.36 -2.54 14.50
N PHE A 13 6.87 -1.71 13.58
CA PHE A 13 7.66 -0.74 12.81
C PHE A 13 7.61 0.68 13.38
N LYS A 14 6.91 0.90 14.52
CA LYS A 14 6.68 2.23 15.11
C LYS A 14 6.23 3.25 14.06
N LEU A 15 5.26 2.82 13.24
CA LEU A 15 4.67 3.62 12.19
C LEU A 15 3.36 4.22 12.71
N ASP A 16 3.40 5.52 13.01
CA ASP A 16 2.22 6.28 13.39
C ASP A 16 1.32 6.54 12.17
N ARG A 17 0.01 6.70 12.41
CA ARG A 17 -0.93 7.10 11.35
C ARG A 17 -0.60 8.50 10.85
N PHE A 18 -0.67 8.69 9.54
CA PHE A 18 -0.44 9.98 8.92
C PHE A 18 -1.63 10.91 9.09
N ASP A 19 -1.35 12.10 9.62
CA ASP A 19 -2.32 13.16 9.87
C ASP A 19 -2.21 14.32 8.88
N GLY A 20 -1.18 14.33 8.03
CA GLY A 20 -0.82 15.41 7.12
C GLY A 20 0.54 16.05 7.41
N THR A 21 1.21 15.72 8.52
CA THR A 21 2.49 16.32 8.92
C THR A 21 3.68 15.37 8.72
N ASN A 22 4.88 15.93 8.53
CA ASN A 22 6.13 15.17 8.39
C ASN A 22 6.10 14.09 7.29
N PHE A 23 5.47 14.42 6.15
CA PHE A 23 5.19 13.46 5.08
C PHE A 23 6.42 12.65 4.65
N THR A 24 7.57 13.27 4.42
CA THR A 24 8.81 12.57 4.02
C THR A 24 9.17 11.43 4.98
N ARG A 25 9.16 11.69 6.30
CA ARG A 25 9.53 10.67 7.30
C ARG A 25 8.49 9.56 7.37
N TRP A 26 7.21 9.91 7.35
CA TRP A 26 6.14 8.92 7.36
C TRP A 26 6.21 8.04 6.11
N LYS A 27 6.41 8.65 4.94
CA LYS A 27 6.52 8.00 3.65
C LYS A 27 7.66 6.99 3.62
N ASP A 28 8.86 7.38 4.07
CA ASP A 28 10.02 6.50 4.10
C ASP A 28 9.80 5.27 4.99
N LYS A 29 9.19 5.47 6.17
CA LYS A 29 8.84 4.36 7.07
C LYS A 29 7.79 3.42 6.47
N LEU A 30 6.73 3.97 5.86
CA LEU A 30 5.71 3.16 5.21
C LEU A 30 6.27 2.40 4.01
N PHE A 31 7.10 3.05 3.19
CA PHE A 31 7.75 2.40 2.05
C PHE A 31 8.66 1.25 2.48
N PHE A 32 9.44 1.44 3.55
CA PHE A 32 10.23 0.37 4.15
C PHE A 32 9.36 -0.80 4.63
N LEU A 33 8.26 -0.52 5.35
CA LEU A 33 7.30 -1.54 5.76
C LEU A 33 6.72 -2.31 4.56
N LEU A 34 6.30 -1.63 3.50
CA LEU A 34 5.77 -2.27 2.29
C LEU A 34 6.82 -3.12 1.56
N THR A 35 8.10 -2.75 1.68
CA THR A 35 9.22 -3.53 1.13
C THR A 35 9.41 -4.84 1.90
N GLU A 36 9.43 -4.78 3.23
CA GLU A 36 9.49 -5.98 4.09
C GLU A 36 8.28 -6.90 3.88
N LEU A 37 7.12 -6.32 3.55
CA LEU A 37 5.90 -7.07 3.24
C LEU A 37 5.84 -7.56 1.78
N GLY A 38 6.84 -7.25 0.95
CA GLY A 38 6.95 -7.74 -0.42
C GLY A 38 5.98 -7.11 -1.42
N VAL A 39 5.38 -5.96 -1.09
CA VAL A 39 4.35 -5.30 -1.92
C VAL A 39 4.73 -3.90 -2.43
N ALA A 40 5.91 -3.39 -2.06
CA ALA A 40 6.38 -2.06 -2.50
C ALA A 40 6.55 -1.95 -4.03
N TYR A 41 6.76 -3.07 -4.73
CA TYR A 41 6.86 -3.10 -6.19
C TYR A 41 5.60 -2.56 -6.90
N LEU A 42 4.45 -2.60 -6.23
CA LEU A 42 3.18 -2.05 -6.72
C LEU A 42 3.14 -0.53 -6.80
N LEU A 43 4.12 0.16 -6.21
CA LEU A 43 4.20 1.61 -6.20
C LEU A 43 5.11 2.17 -7.30
N LEU A 44 5.80 1.29 -8.04
CA LEU A 44 6.71 1.68 -9.12
C LEU A 44 5.93 2.24 -10.32
N HIS A 45 6.42 3.32 -10.93
CA HIS A 45 5.77 4.01 -12.05
C HIS A 45 5.67 3.14 -13.33
N ASP A 46 6.58 2.18 -13.50
CA ASP A 46 6.78 1.38 -14.71
C ASP A 46 6.30 -0.07 -14.57
N LEU A 47 5.43 -0.35 -13.61
CA LEU A 47 4.91 -1.69 -13.38
C LEU A 47 4.07 -2.13 -14.60
N PRO A 48 4.40 -3.28 -15.24
CA PRO A 48 3.62 -3.78 -16.37
C PRO A 48 2.18 -4.10 -15.92
N PRO A 49 1.20 -3.94 -16.83
CA PRO A 49 -0.18 -4.31 -16.56
C PRO A 49 -0.27 -5.82 -16.30
N ILE A 50 -1.29 -6.22 -15.52
CA ILE A 50 -1.66 -7.64 -15.43
C ILE A 50 -2.03 -8.12 -16.84
N PRO A 51 -1.41 -9.20 -17.35
CA PRO A 51 -1.83 -9.78 -18.61
C PRO A 51 -3.28 -10.22 -18.53
N GLU A 52 -4.08 -9.87 -19.53
CA GLU A 52 -5.48 -10.32 -19.61
C GLU A 52 -5.57 -11.85 -19.59
N PRO A 53 -6.59 -12.43 -18.94
CA PRO A 53 -6.82 -13.87 -18.97
C PRO A 53 -6.99 -14.40 -20.38
N THR A 54 -6.23 -15.44 -20.72
CA THR A 54 -6.36 -16.16 -21.99
C THR A 54 -6.49 -17.66 -21.79
N ASP A 55 -7.15 -18.34 -22.72
CA ASP A 55 -7.29 -19.80 -22.71
C ASP A 55 -5.94 -20.54 -22.83
N LYS A 56 -4.87 -19.82 -23.21
CA LYS A 56 -3.51 -20.36 -23.36
C LYS A 56 -2.64 -20.11 -22.13
N ASP A 57 -3.18 -19.48 -21.08
CA ASP A 57 -2.42 -19.18 -19.88
C ASP A 57 -1.96 -20.47 -19.19
N THR A 58 -0.66 -20.56 -18.92
CA THR A 58 -0.12 -21.59 -18.06
C THR A 58 -0.54 -21.36 -16.61
N ASP A 59 -0.43 -22.40 -15.77
CA ASP A 59 -0.80 -22.27 -14.37
C ASP A 59 0.09 -21.26 -13.63
N GLU A 60 1.34 -21.10 -14.07
CA GLU A 60 2.26 -20.08 -13.55
C GLU A 60 1.78 -18.65 -13.86
N ILE A 61 1.25 -18.41 -15.06
CA ILE A 61 0.69 -17.10 -15.44
C ILE A 61 -0.54 -16.78 -14.59
N LYS A 62 -1.43 -17.76 -14.40
CA LYS A 62 -2.63 -17.61 -13.55
C LYS A 62 -2.25 -17.36 -12.09
N ALA A 63 -1.28 -18.09 -11.55
CA ALA A 63 -0.80 -17.91 -10.19
C ALA A 63 -0.15 -16.54 -10.00
N THR A 64 0.64 -16.08 -10.97
CA THR A 64 1.26 -14.75 -10.95
C THR A 64 0.21 -13.64 -10.97
N ARG A 65 -0.80 -13.76 -11.84
CA ARG A 65 -1.95 -12.84 -11.90
C ARG A 65 -2.66 -12.76 -10.55
N LYS A 66 -3.07 -13.91 -10.01
CA LYS A 66 -3.77 -14.00 -8.72
C LYS A 66 -2.95 -13.39 -7.58
N LYS A 67 -1.65 -13.69 -7.53
CA LYS A 67 -0.75 -13.10 -6.53
C LYS A 67 -0.71 -11.58 -6.64
N ARG A 68 -0.62 -11.03 -7.86
CA ARG A 68 -0.60 -9.58 -8.07
C ARG A 68 -1.90 -8.91 -7.64
N GLU A 69 -3.05 -9.54 -7.90
CA GLU A 69 -4.36 -9.07 -7.44
C GLU A 69 -4.45 -9.07 -5.90
N GLU A 70 -3.97 -10.13 -5.24
CA GLU A 70 -3.91 -10.22 -3.78
C GLU A 70 -2.98 -9.17 -3.16
N ASP A 71 -1.80 -8.99 -3.76
CA ASP A 71 -0.82 -7.99 -3.34
C ASP A 71 -1.39 -6.56 -3.52
N GLU A 72 -2.15 -6.27 -4.57
CA GLU A 72 -2.81 -4.96 -4.78
C GLU A 72 -3.81 -4.64 -3.67
N VAL A 73 -4.68 -5.60 -3.33
CA VAL A 73 -5.65 -5.44 -2.24
C VAL A 73 -4.90 -5.19 -0.91
N ARG A 74 -3.85 -5.96 -0.66
CA ARG A 74 -3.04 -5.88 0.55
C ARG A 74 -2.28 -4.56 0.66
N CYS A 75 -1.60 -4.15 -0.40
CA CYS A 75 -0.84 -2.90 -0.47
C CYS A 75 -1.75 -1.69 -0.25
N ARG A 76 -2.88 -1.64 -0.95
CA ARG A 76 -3.90 -0.60 -0.74
C ARG A 76 -4.39 -0.59 0.71
N GLY A 77 -4.66 -1.76 1.29
CA GLY A 77 -5.07 -1.89 2.68
C GLY A 77 -4.03 -1.31 3.65
N TYR A 78 -2.74 -1.59 3.44
CA TYR A 78 -1.67 -1.04 4.27
C TYR A 78 -1.54 0.47 4.15
N ILE A 79 -1.56 1.01 2.94
CA ILE A 79 -1.49 2.46 2.72
C ILE A 79 -2.65 3.15 3.43
N LEU A 80 -3.89 2.69 3.21
CA LEU A 80 -5.06 3.31 3.81
C LEU A 80 -5.06 3.19 5.34
N ASN A 81 -4.71 2.03 5.91
CA ASN A 81 -4.66 1.84 7.37
C ASN A 81 -3.54 2.66 8.05
N ALA A 82 -2.53 3.07 7.30
CA ALA A 82 -1.50 3.98 7.76
C ALA A 82 -1.94 5.45 7.77
N LEU A 83 -3.18 5.77 7.37
CA LEU A 83 -3.76 7.11 7.40
C LEU A 83 -4.64 7.30 8.64
N THR A 84 -4.81 8.56 9.06
CA THR A 84 -5.91 8.94 9.96
C THR A 84 -7.26 8.73 9.28
N ASP A 85 -8.33 8.55 10.08
CA ASP A 85 -9.67 8.22 9.55
C ASP A 85 -10.18 9.27 8.54
N ARG A 86 -9.90 10.56 8.79
CA ARG A 86 -10.22 11.65 7.85
C ARG A 86 -9.55 11.46 6.48
N LEU A 87 -8.27 11.08 6.47
CA LEU A 87 -7.53 10.87 5.23
C LEU A 87 -7.90 9.53 4.58
N TYR A 88 -8.18 8.50 5.39
CA TYR A 88 -8.73 7.24 4.90
C TYR A 88 -9.97 7.49 4.06
N ASP A 89 -10.95 8.23 4.58
CA ASP A 89 -12.20 8.52 3.87
C ASP A 89 -11.99 9.34 2.60
N LEU A 90 -10.97 10.20 2.56
CA LEU A 90 -10.62 10.97 1.38
C LEU A 90 -10.05 10.09 0.25
N PHE A 91 -9.23 9.09 0.59
CA PHE A 91 -8.50 8.28 -0.40
C PHE A 91 -9.12 6.91 -0.68
N ARG A 92 -10.07 6.43 0.14
CA ARG A 92 -10.66 5.08 0.01
C ARG A 92 -11.37 4.80 -1.30
N SER A 93 -11.79 5.82 -2.06
CA SER A 93 -12.44 5.63 -3.36
C SER A 93 -11.45 5.16 -4.44
N ILE A 94 -10.17 5.52 -4.31
CA ILE A 94 -9.10 5.14 -5.23
C ILE A 94 -8.81 3.65 -5.10
N LYS A 95 -8.69 2.95 -6.23
CA LYS A 95 -8.53 1.49 -6.29
C LYS A 95 -7.08 1.07 -6.41
N SER A 96 -6.27 1.81 -7.15
CA SER A 96 -4.85 1.50 -7.33
C SER A 96 -4.04 1.98 -6.12
N PRO A 97 -3.21 1.11 -5.50
CA PRO A 97 -2.25 1.52 -4.47
C PRO A 97 -1.30 2.62 -4.98
N GLN A 98 -0.87 2.51 -6.23
CA GLN A 98 0.02 3.47 -6.89
C GLN A 98 -0.64 4.84 -7.05
N GLU A 99 -1.92 4.89 -7.43
CA GLU A 99 -2.65 6.16 -7.54
C GLU A 99 -2.83 6.83 -6.18
N ILE A 100 -3.10 6.05 -5.12
CA ILE A 100 -3.16 6.59 -3.74
C ILE A 100 -1.79 7.17 -3.37
N TRP A 101 -0.72 6.43 -3.62
CA TRP A 101 0.64 6.85 -3.33
C TRP A 101 1.01 8.15 -4.04
N ASN A 102 0.78 8.23 -5.35
CA ASN A 102 1.03 9.41 -6.16
C ASN A 102 0.17 10.60 -5.71
N ALA A 103 -1.10 10.37 -5.35
CA ALA A 103 -1.98 11.42 -4.85
C ALA A 103 -1.51 11.98 -3.49
N LEU A 104 -0.99 11.12 -2.61
CA LEU A 104 -0.36 11.53 -1.35
C LEU A 104 0.91 12.34 -1.62
N GLU A 105 1.79 11.85 -2.51
CA GLU A 105 3.02 12.57 -2.89
C GLU A 105 2.69 13.94 -3.49
N ASN A 106 1.79 14.02 -4.46
CA ASN A 106 1.40 15.29 -5.07
C ASN A 106 0.78 16.27 -4.06
N LYS A 107 0.02 15.78 -3.09
CA LYS A 107 -0.65 16.64 -2.10
C LYS A 107 0.29 17.15 -1.00
N TYR A 108 1.25 16.33 -0.57
CA TYR A 108 2.05 16.59 0.62
C TYR A 108 3.55 16.78 0.34
N THR A 109 3.99 16.65 -0.91
CA THR A 109 5.36 17.03 -1.35
C THR A 109 5.43 18.50 -1.79
N SER A 110 4.29 19.19 -1.90
CA SER A 110 4.22 20.62 -2.27
C SER A 110 4.48 21.60 -1.11
N GLU A 111 5.06 21.18 0.00
CA GLU A 111 5.66 22.11 0.97
C GLU A 111 7.12 22.40 0.58
N LYS A 112 7.30 23.27 -0.41
CA LYS A 112 8.48 24.13 -0.56
C LYS A 112 8.07 25.52 -0.98
#